data_AF-A0A834BUI4-F1
#
_entry.id   AF-A0A834BUI4-F1
#
_cell.length_a   1.000
_cell.length_b   1.000
_cell.length_c   1.000
_cell.angle_alpha   90.00
_cell.angle_beta   90.00
_cell.angle_gamma   90.00
#
_symmetry.space_group_name_H-M   'P 1'
#
loop_
_entity.id
_entity.type
_entity.pdbx_description
1 polymer ?
#
loop_
_entity_poly.entity_id
_entity_poly.type
_entity_poly.pdbx_seq_one_letter_code
_entity_poly.pdbx_strand_id
1 'polypeptide(L)'
;MLMETLNATTPHYVRCIKPNDFKLAFSFDPKRAVQQLRACGVLETIRISAAGFPSRWTYQEFFSRYRVLMKQKDVLADKKMTCRNVLEKLVQDKDKYQFGKTKIFFRAGQVAYLEKLRADKLRAACIRIQKTIRCWLARKKYLRKRSAAITIQRFTRGYQARCLAKFMRRTQAATIIQKYQRMCVERKRYRQKQAAALAMQTILRAYMARQKYQGAFARTQGSYNPEVHSGLVGPVLVQALPGGHRLPAVLHS
;
A
#
# COMPACT_ATOMS: atom_id res chain seq x y z
N MET A 1 -52.68 30.57 -72.67
CA MET A 1 -52.46 29.11 -72.74
C MET A 1 -50.99 28.67 -72.73
N LEU A 2 -50.31 28.82 -71.59
CA LEU A 2 -49.13 27.99 -71.21
C LEU A 2 -49.27 27.62 -69.73
N MET A 3 -49.56 28.63 -68.90
CA MET A 3 -49.82 28.44 -67.48
C MET A 3 -51.05 27.57 -67.22
N GLU A 4 -52.11 27.67 -68.03
CA GLU A 4 -53.30 26.81 -67.91
C GLU A 4 -52.97 25.33 -68.15
N THR A 5 -52.17 25.03 -69.17
CA THR A 5 -51.73 23.66 -69.50
C THR A 5 -50.81 23.10 -68.41
N LEU A 6 -49.88 23.91 -67.89
CA LEU A 6 -49.01 23.49 -66.79
C LEU A 6 -49.80 23.23 -65.51
N ASN A 7 -50.76 24.10 -65.17
CA ASN A 7 -51.60 23.96 -63.98
C ASN A 7 -52.56 22.76 -64.05
N ALA A 8 -52.87 22.26 -65.26
CA ALA A 8 -53.63 21.01 -65.45
C ALA A 8 -52.79 19.75 -65.19
N THR A 9 -51.48 19.86 -64.98
CA THR A 9 -50.56 18.74 -64.77
C THR A 9 -49.84 18.84 -63.42
N THR A 10 -49.09 17.79 -63.04
CA THR A 10 -48.23 17.82 -61.84
C THR A 10 -46.81 18.27 -62.23
N PRO A 11 -46.32 19.42 -61.73
CA PRO A 11 -45.04 19.95 -62.16
C PRO A 11 -43.87 19.24 -61.47
N HIS A 12 -42.83 18.94 -62.26
CA HIS A 12 -41.54 18.45 -61.78
C HIS A 12 -40.45 19.48 -62.11
N TYR A 13 -39.66 19.87 -61.11
CA TYR A 13 -38.68 20.95 -61.25
C TYR A 13 -37.25 20.43 -61.32
N VAL A 14 -36.52 20.81 -62.37
CA VAL A 14 -35.07 20.61 -62.50
C VAL A 14 -34.39 21.98 -62.58
N ARG A 15 -33.38 22.21 -61.75
CA ARG A 15 -32.60 23.47 -61.73
C ARG A 15 -31.16 23.18 -62.14
N CYS A 16 -30.76 23.61 -63.33
CA CYS A 16 -29.41 23.45 -63.83
C CYS A 16 -28.50 24.55 -63.27
N ILE A 17 -27.30 24.19 -62.80
CA ILE A 17 -26.30 25.14 -62.26
C ILE A 17 -25.02 25.01 -63.08
N LYS A 18 -24.54 26.14 -63.63
CA LYS A 18 -23.25 26.22 -64.34
C LYS A 18 -22.11 26.28 -63.31
N PRO A 19 -21.17 25.32 -63.29
CA PRO A 19 -20.16 25.24 -62.24
C PRO A 19 -19.03 26.27 -62.40
N ASN A 20 -18.69 26.65 -63.63
CA ASN A 20 -17.71 27.70 -63.95
C ASN A 20 -17.99 28.28 -65.34
N ASP A 21 -17.48 29.49 -65.61
CA ASP A 21 -17.72 30.16 -66.90
C ASP A 21 -16.80 29.73 -68.04
N PHE A 22 -15.64 29.14 -67.70
CA PHE A 22 -14.58 28.75 -68.64
C PHE A 22 -14.77 27.35 -69.25
N LYS A 23 -15.92 26.70 -69.02
CA LYS A 23 -16.25 25.34 -69.50
C LYS A 23 -15.25 24.27 -69.05
N LEU A 24 -14.54 24.50 -67.94
CA LEU A 24 -13.60 23.56 -67.38
C LEU A 24 -14.36 22.39 -66.73
N ALA A 25 -13.97 21.16 -67.05
CA ALA A 25 -14.57 19.98 -66.41
C ALA A 25 -14.23 19.97 -64.91
N PHE A 26 -15.23 19.65 -64.07
CA PHE A 26 -15.09 19.51 -62.61
C PHE A 26 -14.50 20.72 -61.84
N SER A 27 -14.41 21.90 -62.47
CA SER A 27 -14.02 23.13 -61.81
C SER A 27 -15.25 23.85 -61.25
N PHE A 28 -15.20 24.27 -59.98
CA PHE A 28 -16.31 24.92 -59.29
C PHE A 28 -15.91 26.33 -58.86
N ASP A 29 -16.63 27.33 -59.34
CA ASP A 29 -16.54 28.71 -58.87
C ASP A 29 -17.66 29.00 -57.86
N PRO A 30 -17.34 29.16 -56.56
CA PRO A 30 -18.32 29.44 -55.52
C PRO A 30 -19.09 30.74 -55.74
N LYS A 31 -18.45 31.80 -56.27
CA LYS A 31 -19.11 33.10 -56.47
C LYS A 31 -20.18 32.96 -57.55
N ARG A 32 -19.84 32.33 -58.67
CA ARG A 32 -20.76 32.03 -59.76
C ARG A 32 -21.90 31.09 -59.35
N ALA A 33 -21.62 30.09 -58.51
CA ALA A 33 -22.64 29.18 -58.00
C ALA A 33 -23.64 29.88 -57.08
N VAL A 34 -23.17 30.69 -56.11
CA VAL A 34 -24.05 31.42 -55.19
C VAL A 34 -24.94 32.43 -55.92
N GLN A 35 -24.39 33.14 -56.92
CA GLN A 35 -25.18 34.06 -57.75
C GLN A 35 -26.34 33.34 -58.45
N GLN A 36 -26.07 32.17 -59.04
CA GLN A 36 -27.12 31.35 -59.68
C GLN A 36 -28.13 30.81 -58.66
N LEU A 37 -27.69 30.33 -57.49
CA LEU A 37 -28.59 29.82 -56.46
C LEU A 37 -29.56 30.90 -55.92
N ARG A 38 -29.11 32.16 -55.88
CA ARG A 38 -29.98 33.32 -55.59
C ARG A 38 -30.95 33.60 -56.73
N ALA A 39 -30.45 33.75 -57.96
CA ALA A 39 -31.24 34.10 -59.13
C ALA A 39 -32.29 33.02 -59.50
N CYS A 40 -31.95 31.74 -59.33
CA CYS A 40 -32.86 30.61 -59.60
C CYS A 40 -33.86 30.35 -58.47
N GLY A 41 -33.85 31.14 -57.38
CA GLY A 41 -34.78 30.98 -56.26
C GLY A 41 -34.54 29.73 -55.40
N VAL A 42 -33.39 29.05 -55.55
CA VAL A 42 -33.07 27.84 -54.77
C VAL A 42 -32.89 28.20 -53.29
N LEU A 43 -32.15 29.27 -52.98
CA LEU A 43 -31.98 29.72 -51.60
C LEU A 43 -33.29 30.17 -50.96
N GLU A 44 -34.18 30.77 -51.76
CA GLU A 44 -35.50 31.21 -51.32
C GLU A 44 -36.41 30.01 -51.02
N THR A 45 -36.37 28.98 -51.86
CA THR A 45 -37.07 27.70 -51.62
C THR A 45 -36.57 27.03 -50.34
N ILE A 46 -35.26 27.05 -50.10
CA ILE A 46 -34.66 26.56 -48.84
C ILE A 46 -35.11 27.41 -47.66
N ARG A 47 -35.16 28.74 -47.80
CA ARG A 47 -35.61 29.67 -46.74
C ARG A 47 -37.05 29.37 -46.32
N ILE A 48 -37.96 29.22 -47.28
CA ILE A 48 -39.37 28.85 -47.02
C ILE A 48 -39.45 27.46 -46.38
N SER A 49 -38.68 26.49 -46.89
CA SER A 49 -38.64 25.13 -46.33
C SER A 49 -38.09 25.09 -44.89
N ALA A 50 -37.11 25.94 -44.59
CA ALA A 50 -36.49 26.07 -43.27
C ALA A 50 -37.41 26.75 -42.25
N ALA A 51 -38.28 27.66 -42.69
CA ALA A 51 -39.35 28.23 -41.88
C ALA A 51 -40.43 27.21 -41.50
N GLY A 52 -40.48 26.04 -42.16
CA GLY A 52 -41.30 24.90 -41.81
C GLY A 52 -40.55 23.90 -40.91
N PHE A 53 -40.57 22.63 -41.31
CA PHE A 53 -39.89 21.52 -40.63
C PHE A 53 -38.90 20.83 -41.59
N PRO A 54 -37.70 21.39 -41.77
CA PRO A 54 -36.74 20.91 -42.78
C PRO A 54 -36.16 19.54 -42.44
N SER A 55 -36.04 19.20 -41.14
CA SER A 55 -35.46 17.94 -40.69
C SER A 55 -36.54 16.87 -40.51
N ARG A 56 -36.43 15.74 -41.21
CA ARG A 56 -37.44 14.68 -41.23
C ARG A 56 -36.78 13.33 -40.96
N TRP A 57 -37.24 12.63 -39.94
CA TRP A 57 -36.68 11.35 -39.49
C TRP A 57 -37.78 10.32 -39.39
N THR A 58 -37.55 9.09 -39.83
CA THR A 58 -38.48 7.99 -39.51
C THR A 58 -38.41 7.66 -38.02
N TYR A 59 -39.49 7.06 -37.49
CA TYR A 59 -39.49 6.59 -36.10
C TYR A 59 -38.36 5.58 -35.83
N GLN A 60 -38.03 4.74 -36.81
CA GLN A 60 -36.96 3.75 -36.71
C GLN A 60 -35.58 4.41 -36.63
N GLU A 61 -35.27 5.37 -37.49
CA GLU A 61 -33.98 6.07 -37.48
C GLU A 61 -33.78 6.86 -36.18
N PHE A 62 -34.83 7.57 -35.74
CA PHE A 62 -34.81 8.32 -34.49
C PHE A 62 -34.57 7.39 -33.29
N PHE A 63 -35.32 6.28 -33.23
CA PHE A 63 -35.18 5.29 -32.17
C PHE A 63 -33.75 4.72 -32.12
N SER A 64 -33.23 4.23 -33.25
CA SER A 64 -31.89 3.64 -33.31
C SER A 64 -30.79 4.63 -32.89
N ARG A 65 -30.87 5.88 -33.36
CA ARG A 65 -29.82 6.88 -33.09
C ARG A 65 -29.84 7.41 -31.66
N TYR A 66 -31.04 7.66 -31.12
CA TYR A 66 -31.23 8.28 -29.80
C TYR A 66 -31.56 7.29 -28.69
N ARG A 67 -31.47 5.98 -28.95
CA ARG A 67 -31.68 4.92 -27.94
C ARG A 67 -30.89 5.11 -26.65
N VAL A 68 -29.69 5.68 -26.75
CA VAL A 68 -28.81 6.00 -25.62
C VAL A 68 -29.40 7.08 -24.70
N LEU A 69 -30.23 7.98 -25.22
CA LEU A 69 -30.90 9.03 -24.43
C LEU A 69 -32.04 8.47 -23.57
N MET A 70 -32.59 7.32 -23.94
CA MET A 70 -33.73 6.68 -23.28
C MET A 70 -33.29 5.87 -22.05
N LYS A 71 -34.16 5.74 -21.05
CA LYS A 71 -34.01 4.72 -19.97
C LYS A 71 -34.72 3.44 -20.41
N GLN A 72 -34.29 2.29 -19.91
CA GLN A 72 -34.88 0.99 -20.29
C GLN A 72 -36.40 0.94 -20.04
N LYS A 73 -36.85 1.51 -18.92
CA LYS A 73 -38.27 1.58 -18.54
C LYS A 73 -39.15 2.43 -19.48
N ASP A 74 -38.54 3.32 -20.25
CA ASP A 74 -39.27 4.20 -21.18
C ASP A 74 -39.42 3.54 -22.57
N VAL A 75 -38.81 2.37 -22.81
CA VAL A 75 -38.85 1.66 -24.09
C VAL A 75 -40.03 0.70 -24.12
N LEU A 76 -41.02 1.02 -24.94
CA LEU A 76 -42.22 0.22 -25.17
C LEU A 76 -42.05 -0.66 -26.42
N ALA A 77 -42.92 -1.67 -26.58
CA ALA A 77 -42.97 -2.49 -27.79
C ALA A 77 -43.25 -1.66 -29.04
N ASP A 78 -44.15 -0.67 -28.94
CA ASP A 78 -44.37 0.31 -29.99
C ASP A 78 -43.26 1.39 -29.98
N LYS A 79 -42.44 1.36 -31.03
CA LYS A 79 -41.36 2.34 -31.27
C LYS A 79 -41.91 3.74 -31.46
N LYS A 80 -43.10 3.90 -32.06
CA LYS A 80 -43.71 5.22 -32.31
C LYS A 80 -44.07 5.91 -31.00
N MET A 81 -44.80 5.21 -30.12
CA MET A 81 -45.13 5.71 -28.79
C MET A 81 -43.88 5.95 -27.94
N THR A 82 -42.87 5.08 -28.03
CA THR A 82 -41.59 5.31 -27.36
C THR A 82 -40.92 6.61 -27.80
N CYS A 83 -40.84 6.86 -29.11
CA CYS A 83 -40.26 8.09 -29.65
C CYS A 83 -41.04 9.33 -29.20
N ARG A 84 -42.39 9.24 -29.15
CA ARG A 84 -43.25 10.33 -28.67
C ARG A 84 -42.96 10.68 -27.22
N ASN A 85 -43.03 9.69 -26.33
CA ASN A 85 -42.83 9.87 -24.89
C ASN A 85 -41.44 10.40 -24.57
N VAL A 86 -40.42 9.96 -25.31
CA VAL A 86 -39.05 10.41 -25.12
C VAL A 86 -38.88 11.84 -25.63
N LEU A 87 -39.42 12.17 -26.79
CA LEU A 87 -39.25 13.49 -27.38
C LEU A 87 -39.93 14.58 -26.55
N GLU A 88 -41.13 14.31 -26.04
CA GLU A 88 -41.85 15.21 -25.11
C GLU A 88 -41.08 15.47 -23.81
N LYS A 89 -40.26 14.50 -23.36
CA LYS A 89 -39.38 14.67 -22.19
C LYS A 89 -38.11 15.47 -22.52
N LEU A 90 -37.60 15.36 -23.75
CA LEU A 90 -36.33 16.00 -24.17
C LEU A 90 -36.51 17.43 -24.66
N VAL A 91 -37.65 17.72 -25.28
CA VAL A 91 -37.99 19.03 -25.86
C VAL A 91 -39.35 19.46 -25.32
N GLN A 92 -39.36 20.46 -24.45
CA GLN A 92 -40.58 20.95 -23.79
C GLN A 92 -41.51 21.69 -24.75
N ASP A 93 -40.94 22.40 -25.72
CA ASP A 93 -41.70 23.21 -26.66
C ASP A 93 -42.20 22.36 -27.83
N LYS A 94 -43.53 22.25 -27.92
CA LYS A 94 -44.24 21.45 -28.91
C LYS A 94 -44.23 22.06 -30.32
N ASP A 95 -43.95 23.35 -30.50
CA ASP A 95 -43.83 23.93 -31.86
C ASP A 95 -42.54 23.50 -32.57
N LYS A 96 -41.56 23.02 -31.79
CA LYS A 96 -40.25 22.61 -32.30
C LYS A 96 -40.28 21.29 -33.07
N TYR A 97 -41.34 20.49 -32.92
CA TYR A 97 -41.47 19.20 -33.59
C TYR A 97 -42.93 18.84 -33.87
N GLN A 98 -43.16 18.00 -34.88
CA GLN A 98 -44.48 17.48 -35.23
C GLN A 98 -44.41 15.99 -35.55
N PHE A 99 -45.44 15.24 -35.16
CA PHE A 99 -45.53 13.80 -35.42
C PHE A 99 -46.40 13.51 -36.64
N GLY A 100 -45.80 12.97 -37.69
CA GLY A 100 -46.53 12.43 -38.84
C GLY A 100 -46.91 10.96 -38.66
N LYS A 101 -47.53 10.38 -39.70
CA LYS A 101 -47.89 8.95 -39.73
C LYS A 101 -46.67 8.05 -39.56
N THR A 102 -45.61 8.30 -40.35
CA THR A 102 -44.38 7.48 -40.44
C THR A 102 -43.10 8.20 -40.02
N LYS A 103 -43.13 9.53 -39.91
CA LYS A 103 -41.94 10.38 -39.67
C LYS A 103 -42.19 11.42 -38.59
N ILE A 104 -41.12 11.86 -37.96
CA ILE A 104 -41.03 12.99 -37.03
C ILE A 104 -40.41 14.16 -37.79
N PHE A 105 -41.03 15.33 -37.65
CA PHE A 105 -40.66 16.56 -38.31
C PHE A 105 -40.09 17.52 -37.28
N PHE A 106 -38.93 18.12 -37.56
CA PHE A 106 -38.21 18.99 -36.64
C PHE A 106 -37.96 20.36 -37.27
N ARG A 107 -38.10 21.41 -36.47
CA ARG A 107 -37.62 22.76 -36.80
C ARG A 107 -36.09 22.76 -36.97
N ALA A 108 -35.57 23.78 -37.63
CA ALA A 108 -34.13 23.99 -37.77
C ALA A 108 -33.42 23.99 -36.39
N GLY A 109 -32.24 23.38 -36.33
CA GLY A 109 -31.41 23.31 -35.11
C GLY A 109 -31.82 22.25 -34.07
N GLN A 110 -33.02 21.68 -34.11
CA GLN A 110 -33.46 20.70 -33.10
C GLN A 110 -32.70 19.38 -33.15
N VAL A 111 -32.38 18.90 -34.35
CA VAL A 111 -31.55 17.69 -34.51
C VAL A 111 -30.14 17.92 -33.95
N ALA A 112 -29.57 19.12 -34.17
CA ALA A 112 -28.26 19.48 -33.61
C ALA A 112 -28.29 19.54 -32.07
N TYR A 113 -29.39 20.05 -31.49
CA TYR A 113 -29.61 20.02 -30.04
C TYR A 113 -29.68 18.58 -29.49
N LEU A 114 -30.40 17.67 -30.16
CA LEU A 114 -30.47 16.26 -29.76
C LEU A 114 -29.10 15.57 -29.85
N GLU A 115 -28.31 15.87 -30.88
CA GLU A 115 -26.93 15.36 -31.01
C GLU A 115 -26.03 15.89 -29.89
N LYS A 116 -26.19 17.15 -29.48
CA LYS A 116 -25.49 17.71 -28.30
C LYS A 116 -25.85 16.93 -27.03
N LEU A 117 -27.14 16.70 -26.75
CA LEU A 117 -27.58 15.91 -25.60
C LEU A 117 -27.00 14.50 -25.61
N ARG A 118 -26.96 13.87 -26.80
CA ARG A 118 -26.35 12.55 -26.98
C ARG A 118 -24.86 12.57 -26.64
N ALA A 119 -24.12 13.55 -27.14
CA ALA A 119 -22.69 13.71 -26.86
C ALA A 119 -22.44 13.92 -25.36
N ASP A 120 -23.23 14.77 -24.71
CA ASP A 120 -23.10 15.05 -23.27
C ASP A 120 -23.39 13.81 -22.42
N LYS A 121 -24.40 13.02 -22.77
CA LYS A 121 -24.73 11.77 -22.07
C LYS A 121 -23.61 10.73 -22.19
N LEU A 122 -23.05 10.57 -23.39
CA LEU A 122 -21.90 9.69 -23.61
C LEU A 122 -20.66 10.15 -22.85
N ARG A 123 -20.40 11.46 -22.82
CA ARG A 123 -19.30 12.05 -22.04
C ARG A 123 -19.46 11.75 -20.55
N ALA A 124 -20.65 11.97 -19.99
CA ALA A 124 -20.93 11.68 -18.58
C ALA A 124 -20.75 10.20 -18.23
N ALA A 125 -21.17 9.28 -19.12
CA ALA A 125 -20.95 7.85 -18.95
C ALA A 125 -19.46 7.49 -18.93
N CYS A 126 -18.68 8.05 -19.86
CA CYS A 126 -17.23 7.87 -19.91
C CYS A 126 -16.55 8.33 -18.62
N ILE A 127 -16.88 9.53 -18.12
CA ILE A 127 -16.34 10.07 -16.87
C ILE A 127 -16.67 9.16 -15.68
N ARG A 128 -17.88 8.58 -15.63
CA ARG A 128 -18.27 7.62 -14.57
C ARG A 128 -17.42 6.34 -14.58
N ILE A 129 -17.08 5.84 -15.76
CA ILE A 129 -16.21 4.66 -15.90
C ILE A 129 -14.77 5.04 -15.50
N GLN A 130 -14.25 6.13 -16.06
CA GLN A 130 -12.90 6.61 -15.81
C GLN A 130 -12.63 6.87 -14.32
N LYS A 131 -13.55 7.55 -13.61
CA LYS A 131 -13.37 7.83 -12.17
C LYS A 131 -13.27 6.54 -11.34
N THR A 132 -14.05 5.52 -11.70
CA THR A 132 -14.08 4.23 -11.00
C THR A 132 -12.75 3.49 -11.18
N ILE A 133 -12.26 3.43 -12.42
CA ILE A 133 -10.97 2.80 -12.74
C ILE A 133 -9.81 3.55 -12.06
N ARG A 134 -9.81 4.89 -12.11
CA ARG A 134 -8.77 5.70 -11.44
C ARG A 134 -8.75 5.45 -9.92
N CYS A 135 -9.92 5.40 -9.28
CA CYS A 135 -10.03 5.07 -7.85
C CYS A 135 -9.49 3.67 -7.55
N TRP A 136 -9.88 2.67 -8.34
CA TRP A 136 -9.41 1.29 -8.18
C TRP A 136 -7.88 1.19 -8.32
N LEU A 137 -7.29 1.82 -9.35
CA LEU A 137 -5.85 1.86 -9.55
C LEU A 137 -5.12 2.53 -8.38
N ALA A 138 -5.62 3.68 -7.92
CA ALA A 138 -5.05 4.41 -6.79
C ALA A 138 -5.10 3.58 -5.51
N ARG A 139 -6.25 2.95 -5.20
CA ARG A 139 -6.41 2.07 -4.04
C ARG A 139 -5.46 0.87 -4.10
N LYS A 140 -5.35 0.20 -5.25
CA LYS A 140 -4.41 -0.92 -5.44
C LYS A 140 -2.97 -0.50 -5.19
N LYS A 141 -2.55 0.66 -5.72
CA LYS A 141 -1.21 1.23 -5.50
C LYS A 141 -0.97 1.54 -4.01
N TYR A 142 -1.93 2.16 -3.34
CA TYR A 142 -1.85 2.48 -1.91
C TYR A 142 -1.70 1.23 -1.04
N LEU A 143 -2.53 0.20 -1.27
CA LEU A 143 -2.48 -1.04 -0.50
C LEU A 143 -1.13 -1.76 -0.64
N ARG A 144 -0.53 -1.76 -1.84
CA ARG A 144 0.82 -2.30 -2.05
C ARG A 144 1.87 -1.54 -1.22
N LYS A 145 1.85 -0.21 -1.27
CA LYS A 145 2.77 0.63 -0.48
C LYS A 145 2.60 0.41 1.02
N ARG A 146 1.36 0.37 1.51
CA ARG A 146 1.04 0.13 2.92
C ARG A 146 1.54 -1.24 3.39
N SER A 147 1.32 -2.29 2.61
CA SER A 147 1.80 -3.64 2.94
C SER A 147 3.33 -3.71 3.03
N ALA A 148 4.05 -3.09 2.09
CA ALA A 148 5.50 -2.99 2.14
C ALA A 148 6.00 -2.23 3.37
N ALA A 149 5.38 -1.08 3.67
CA ALA A 149 5.74 -0.27 4.84
C ALA A 149 5.52 -1.04 6.15
N ILE A 150 4.38 -1.71 6.32
CA ILE A 150 4.08 -2.53 7.51
C ILE A 150 5.09 -3.67 7.65
N THR A 151 5.44 -4.32 6.53
CA THR A 151 6.46 -5.38 6.52
C THR A 151 7.81 -4.86 7.02
N ILE A 152 8.31 -3.75 6.46
CA ILE A 152 9.56 -3.12 6.89
C ILE A 152 9.50 -2.78 8.38
N GLN A 153 8.45 -2.08 8.81
CA GLN A 153 8.26 -1.69 10.21
C GLN A 153 8.30 -2.89 11.17
N ARG A 154 7.66 -4.01 10.80
CA ARG A 154 7.69 -5.26 11.58
C ARG A 154 9.11 -5.78 11.74
N PHE A 155 9.88 -5.86 10.65
CA PHE A 155 11.25 -6.35 10.70
C PHE A 155 12.18 -5.41 11.48
N THR A 156 12.06 -4.10 11.29
CA THR A 156 12.84 -3.09 12.02
C THR A 156 12.61 -3.17 13.52
N ARG A 157 11.35 -3.22 13.98
CA ARG A 157 11.02 -3.37 15.40
C ARG A 157 11.62 -4.65 15.99
N GLY A 158 11.51 -5.76 15.27
CA GLY A 158 12.11 -7.03 15.68
C GLY A 158 13.65 -6.97 15.75
N TYR A 159 14.29 -6.29 14.81
CA TYR A 159 15.75 -6.10 14.81
C TYR A 159 16.21 -5.26 16.01
N GLN A 160 15.54 -4.12 16.27
CA GLN A 160 15.84 -3.25 17.41
C GLN A 160 15.75 -4.03 18.74
N ALA A 161 14.69 -4.82 18.95
CA ALA A 161 14.53 -5.64 20.14
C ALA A 161 15.67 -6.66 20.31
N ARG A 162 16.09 -7.33 19.22
CA ARG A 162 17.22 -8.29 19.25
C ARG A 162 18.55 -7.60 19.56
N CYS A 163 18.79 -6.42 18.99
CA CYS A 163 20.00 -5.64 19.27
C CYS A 163 20.07 -5.22 20.73
N LEU A 164 18.96 -4.73 21.29
CA LEU A 164 18.87 -4.37 22.71
C LEU A 164 19.13 -5.59 23.60
N ALA A 165 18.45 -6.71 23.35
CA ALA A 165 18.66 -7.94 24.12
C ALA A 165 20.11 -8.46 24.02
N LYS A 166 20.77 -8.31 22.86
CA LYS A 166 22.19 -8.67 22.69
C LYS A 166 23.11 -7.75 23.49
N PHE A 167 22.84 -6.44 23.48
CA PHE A 167 23.58 -5.46 24.28
C PHE A 167 23.44 -5.76 25.77
N MET A 168 22.21 -5.93 26.28
CA MET A 168 21.97 -6.25 27.69
C MET A 168 22.69 -7.54 28.13
N ARG A 169 22.63 -8.61 27.32
CA ARG A 169 23.35 -9.87 27.61
C ARG A 169 24.87 -9.67 27.68
N ARG A 170 25.45 -8.89 26.76
CA ARG A 170 26.89 -8.58 26.76
C ARG A 170 27.30 -7.77 27.98
N THR A 171 26.52 -6.74 28.33
CA THR A 171 26.77 -5.91 29.51
C THR A 171 26.67 -6.74 30.78
N GLN A 172 25.65 -7.60 30.91
CA GLN A 172 25.50 -8.48 32.05
C GLN A 172 26.68 -9.47 32.17
N ALA A 173 27.10 -10.08 31.06
CA ALA A 173 28.27 -10.98 31.05
C ALA A 173 29.54 -10.24 31.48
N ALA A 174 29.77 -9.02 30.99
CA ALA A 174 30.91 -8.19 31.38
C ALA A 174 30.87 -7.87 32.89
N THR A 175 29.72 -7.46 33.42
CA THR A 175 29.53 -7.20 34.85
C THR A 175 29.82 -8.43 35.71
N ILE A 176 29.38 -9.62 35.27
CA ILE A 176 29.64 -10.89 35.97
C ILE A 176 31.15 -11.17 36.01
N ILE A 177 31.85 -11.08 34.87
CA ILE A 177 33.30 -11.31 34.78
C ILE A 177 34.05 -10.32 35.68
N GLN A 178 33.73 -9.03 35.59
CA GLN A 178 34.34 -7.97 36.41
C GLN A 178 34.10 -8.20 37.90
N LYS A 179 32.87 -8.59 38.29
CA LYS A 179 32.53 -8.93 39.68
C LYS A 179 33.41 -10.07 40.21
N TYR A 180 33.53 -11.16 39.45
CA TYR A 180 34.36 -12.31 39.87
C TYR A 180 35.84 -11.97 39.93
N GLN A 181 36.35 -11.22 38.95
CA GLN A 181 37.75 -10.78 38.94
C GLN A 181 38.08 -9.94 40.18
N ARG A 182 37.26 -8.93 40.50
CA ARG A 182 37.43 -8.09 41.71
C ARG A 182 37.40 -8.93 42.99
N MET A 183 36.44 -9.86 43.10
CA MET A 183 36.34 -10.77 44.24
C MET A 183 37.58 -11.66 44.40
N CYS A 184 38.06 -12.27 43.31
CA CYS A 184 39.24 -13.14 43.32
C CYS A 184 40.50 -12.39 43.77
N VAL A 185 40.70 -11.16 43.28
CA VAL A 185 41.83 -10.30 43.68
C VAL A 185 41.80 -10.02 45.18
N GLU A 186 40.68 -9.53 45.71
CA GLU A 186 40.56 -9.21 47.14
C GLU A 186 40.66 -10.46 48.03
N ARG A 187 40.09 -11.59 47.61
CA ARG A 187 40.18 -12.86 48.34
C ARG A 187 41.62 -13.37 48.42
N LYS A 188 42.40 -13.24 47.33
CA LYS A 188 43.83 -13.61 47.31
C LYS A 188 44.62 -12.72 48.27
N ARG A 189 44.39 -11.40 48.24
CA ARG A 189 45.03 -10.42 49.13
C ARG A 189 44.72 -10.70 50.61
N TYR A 190 43.46 -10.98 50.93
CA TYR A 190 43.05 -11.35 52.29
C TYR A 190 43.73 -12.63 52.77
N ARG A 191 43.73 -13.70 51.94
CA ARG A 191 44.39 -14.97 52.29
C ARG A 191 45.89 -14.82 52.53
N GLN A 192 46.58 -13.99 51.74
CA GLN A 192 48.01 -13.70 51.96
C GLN A 192 48.25 -13.04 53.32
N LYS A 193 47.45 -12.01 53.66
CA LYS A 193 47.52 -11.36 54.98
C LYS A 193 47.21 -12.35 56.11
N GLN A 194 46.19 -13.18 55.96
CA GLN A 194 45.80 -14.19 56.96
C GLN A 194 46.90 -15.23 57.16
N ALA A 195 47.51 -15.74 56.08
CA ALA A 195 48.60 -16.70 56.15
C ALA A 195 49.84 -16.12 56.84
N ALA A 196 50.21 -14.88 56.52
CA ALA A 196 51.31 -14.17 57.18
C ALA A 196 51.04 -13.96 58.68
N ALA A 197 49.82 -13.54 59.04
CA ALA A 197 49.41 -13.39 60.44
C ALA A 197 49.46 -14.71 61.20
N LEU A 198 48.95 -15.80 60.62
CA LEU A 198 49.01 -17.15 61.19
C LEU A 198 50.47 -17.61 61.40
N ALA A 199 51.35 -17.40 60.42
CA ALA A 199 52.76 -17.75 60.52
C ALA A 199 53.47 -16.97 61.65
N MET A 200 53.22 -15.67 61.77
CA MET A 200 53.74 -14.89 62.90
C MET A 200 53.23 -15.41 64.25
N GLN A 201 51.92 -15.70 64.34
CA GLN A 201 51.32 -16.23 65.56
C GLN A 201 51.89 -17.61 65.94
N THR A 202 52.10 -18.51 64.97
CA THR A 202 52.67 -19.84 65.24
C THR A 202 54.12 -19.75 65.70
N ILE A 203 54.94 -18.92 65.05
CA ILE A 203 56.33 -18.66 65.47
C ILE A 203 56.37 -18.08 66.88
N LEU A 204 55.55 -17.07 67.17
CA LEU A 204 55.49 -16.43 68.49
C LEU A 204 55.03 -17.42 69.58
N ARG A 205 53.99 -18.23 69.32
CA ARG A 205 53.54 -19.28 70.26
C ARG A 205 54.64 -20.32 70.50
N ALA A 206 55.35 -20.75 69.45
CA ALA A 206 56.46 -21.69 69.58
C ALA A 206 57.65 -21.09 70.36
N TYR A 207 57.96 -19.80 70.14
CA TYR A 207 58.97 -19.08 70.92
C TYR A 207 58.60 -18.99 72.40
N MET A 208 57.38 -18.54 72.71
CA MET A 208 56.90 -18.49 74.10
C MET A 208 56.89 -19.87 74.77
N ALA A 209 56.51 -20.93 74.04
CA ALA A 209 56.56 -22.29 74.56
C ALA A 209 58.01 -22.73 74.86
N ARG A 210 58.96 -22.42 73.98
CA ARG A 210 60.40 -22.69 74.20
C ARG A 210 60.97 -21.91 75.38
N GLN A 211 60.63 -20.62 75.54
CA GLN A 211 61.03 -19.84 76.71
C GLN A 211 60.45 -20.43 78.02
N LYS A 212 59.18 -20.83 78.02
CA LYS A 212 58.56 -21.50 79.18
C LYS A 212 59.28 -22.80 79.51
N TYR A 213 59.62 -23.61 78.51
CA TYR A 213 60.38 -24.85 78.68
C TYR A 213 61.80 -24.58 79.22
N GLN A 214 62.54 -23.62 78.67
CA GLN A 214 63.87 -23.24 79.16
C GLN A 214 63.81 -22.70 80.59
N GLY A 215 62.81 -21.89 80.93
CA GLY A 215 62.59 -21.43 82.31
C GLY A 215 62.15 -22.54 83.27
N ALA A 216 61.54 -23.62 82.77
CA ALA A 216 61.29 -24.84 83.56
C ALA A 216 62.56 -25.70 83.69
N PHE A 217 63.38 -25.80 82.63
CA PHE A 217 64.65 -26.53 82.60
C PHE A 217 65.72 -25.90 83.49
N ALA A 218 65.82 -24.57 83.50
CA ALA A 218 66.70 -23.83 84.42
C ALA A 218 66.27 -24.00 85.89
N ARG A 219 64.97 -24.19 86.16
CA ARG A 219 64.46 -24.54 87.49
C ARG A 219 64.79 -25.97 87.91
N THR A 220 64.94 -26.91 86.97
CA THR A 220 65.37 -28.28 87.27
C THR A 220 66.88 -28.46 87.33
N GLN A 221 67.71 -27.66 86.63
CA GLN A 221 69.17 -27.72 86.76
C GLN A 221 69.73 -27.07 88.05
N GLY A 222 68.92 -26.34 88.82
CA GLY A 222 69.25 -25.96 90.21
C GLY A 222 69.17 -27.12 91.22
N SER A 223 68.69 -28.29 90.79
CA SER A 223 68.54 -29.48 91.63
C SER A 223 68.97 -30.73 90.85
N TYR A 224 70.28 -31.00 90.77
CA TYR A 224 70.77 -32.31 90.32
C TYR A 224 71.61 -32.96 91.42
N ASN A 225 71.09 -34.07 91.97
CA ASN A 225 71.84 -35.08 92.71
C ASN A 225 71.50 -36.44 92.07
N PRO A 226 72.47 -37.25 91.61
CA PRO A 226 72.20 -38.51 90.94
C PRO A 226 72.26 -39.70 91.92
N GLU A 227 71.32 -40.65 91.81
CA GLU A 227 71.54 -42.11 92.01
C GLU A 227 70.27 -42.88 91.59
N VAL A 228 70.28 -43.55 90.43
CA VAL A 228 70.52 -45.00 90.11
C VAL A 228 69.46 -45.99 90.63
N HIS A 229 68.85 -46.70 89.65
CA HIS A 229 68.49 -48.15 89.58
C HIS A 229 67.09 -48.37 88.97
N SER A 230 66.77 -49.39 88.16
CA SER A 230 67.43 -50.27 87.19
C SER A 230 66.39 -51.34 86.79
N GLY A 231 66.35 -51.74 85.51
CA GLY A 231 65.62 -52.93 85.02
C GLY A 231 64.26 -52.62 84.39
N LEU A 232 63.83 -53.20 83.27
CA LEU A 232 64.28 -54.37 82.51
C LEU A 232 63.77 -54.29 81.06
N VAL A 233 64.51 -54.97 80.20
CA VAL A 233 64.41 -55.25 78.76
C VAL A 233 62.99 -55.72 78.32
N GLY A 234 62.40 -55.21 77.24
CA GLY A 234 62.59 -55.74 75.87
C GLY A 234 61.39 -55.46 74.93
N PRO A 235 61.50 -55.75 73.61
CA PRO A 235 60.94 -54.92 72.53
C PRO A 235 59.90 -55.63 71.62
N VAL A 236 58.95 -54.90 71.01
CA VAL A 236 58.22 -55.27 69.76
C VAL A 236 57.66 -53.96 69.15
N LEU A 237 58.16 -53.43 68.03
CA LEU A 237 57.95 -53.75 66.61
C LEU A 237 56.53 -53.44 66.05
N VAL A 238 56.47 -52.36 65.24
CA VAL A 238 55.75 -52.18 63.95
C VAL A 238 54.21 -52.24 63.92
N GLN A 239 53.58 -51.18 63.41
CA GLN A 239 52.88 -51.25 62.12
C GLN A 239 52.59 -49.89 61.50
N ALA A 240 52.88 -49.83 60.20
CA ALA A 240 52.65 -48.72 59.30
C ALA A 240 51.49 -49.04 58.34
N LEU A 241 50.87 -47.96 57.83
CA LEU A 241 50.16 -47.82 56.53
C LEU A 241 48.73 -48.41 56.41
N PRO A 242 47.94 -48.09 55.35
CA PRO A 242 47.82 -46.88 54.52
C PRO A 242 46.35 -46.51 54.11
N GLY A 243 46.16 -45.40 53.39
CA GLY A 243 45.10 -45.21 52.38
C GLY A 243 43.77 -44.61 52.89
N GLY A 244 43.01 -43.82 52.13
CA GLY A 244 43.06 -43.46 50.72
C GLY A 244 41.94 -42.45 50.37
N HIS A 245 42.12 -41.79 49.23
CA HIS A 245 41.17 -40.88 48.58
C HIS A 245 39.76 -41.47 48.39
N ARG A 246 38.71 -40.61 48.45
CA ARG A 246 37.75 -40.39 47.33
C ARG A 246 36.72 -39.28 47.61
N LEU A 247 36.57 -38.40 46.62
CA LEU A 247 35.36 -37.62 46.29
C LEU A 247 34.23 -38.55 45.80
N PRO A 248 32.96 -38.10 45.82
CA PRO A 248 32.27 -37.72 44.57
C PRO A 248 31.45 -36.40 44.70
N ALA A 249 31.43 -35.49 43.71
CA ALA A 249 30.54 -35.44 42.52
C ALA A 249 29.03 -35.48 42.90
N VAL A 250 28.33 -34.34 42.93
CA VAL A 250 27.57 -33.73 41.81
C VAL A 250 26.74 -34.73 41.02
N LEU A 251 25.42 -34.68 41.21
CA LEU A 251 24.42 -35.07 40.23
C LEU A 251 23.31 -34.02 40.24
N HIS A 252 23.33 -33.18 39.20
CA HIS A 252 22.18 -32.43 38.72
C HIS A 252 21.28 -33.40 37.93
N SER A 253 19.98 -33.33 38.18
CA SER A 253 18.91 -33.59 37.22
C SER A 253 17.76 -32.66 37.58
#